data_AF-A0A430AKS5-F1
#
_entry.id   AF-A0A430AKS5-F1
#
_cell.length_a   1.000
_cell.length_b   1.000
_cell.length_c   1.000
_cell.angle_alpha   90.00
_cell.angle_beta   90.00
_cell.angle_gamma   90.00
#
_symmetry.space_group_name_H-M   'P 1'
#
loop_
_entity.id
_entity.type
_entity.pdbx_description
1 polymer ?
#
loop_
_entity_poly.entity_id
_entity_poly.type
_entity_poly.pdbx_seq_one_letter_code
_entity_poly.pdbx_strand_id
1 'polypeptide(L)' 'MTKNKTSDSQLKANQKWNSNNKEKMNYIRKRSAARGFVKVATTEDLQELESLIYERKNMIEKKKE' A
#
# COMPACT_ATOMS: atom_id res chain seq x y z
N MET A 1 2.29 28.74 14.74
CA MET A 1 1.62 27.64 14.00
C MET A 1 1.82 27.87 12.51
N THR A 2 2.85 27.30 11.91
CA THR A 2 3.17 27.52 10.49
C THR A 2 2.18 26.78 9.61
N LYS A 3 1.33 27.56 8.93
CA LYS A 3 0.34 27.07 7.97
C LYS A 3 1.07 26.61 6.71
N ASN A 4 1.68 25.43 6.74
CA ASN A 4 2.24 24.77 5.55
C ASN A 4 1.07 24.26 4.70
N LYS A 5 0.35 25.20 4.08
CA LYS A 5 -0.68 24.90 3.10
C LYS A 5 0.04 24.69 1.78
N THR A 6 0.13 23.44 1.33
CA THR A 6 0.54 23.09 -0.03
C THR A 6 -0.22 23.99 -1.00
N SER A 7 0.49 24.74 -1.84
CA SER A 7 -0.12 25.66 -2.80
C SER A 7 -1.02 24.90 -3.78
N ASP A 8 -2.09 25.53 -4.26
CA ASP A 8 -3.00 24.91 -5.23
C ASP A 8 -2.26 24.45 -6.50
N SER A 9 -1.19 25.15 -6.88
CA SER A 9 -0.30 24.75 -7.98
C SER A 9 0.46 23.46 -7.68
N GLN A 10 0.92 23.27 -6.44
CA GLN A 10 1.60 22.05 -6.00
C GLN A 10 0.62 20.87 -5.92
N LEU A 11 -0.63 21.12 -5.48
CA LEU A 11 -1.69 20.10 -5.49
C LEU A 11 -2.00 19.61 -6.91
N LYS A 12 -2.13 20.53 -7.88
CA LYS A 12 -2.34 20.18 -9.29
C LYS A 12 -1.17 19.37 -9.88
N ALA A 13 0.06 19.76 -9.57
CA ALA A 13 1.25 19.03 -9.99
C ALA A 13 1.29 17.60 -9.40
N ASN A 14 1.00 17.48 -8.09
CA ASN A 14 0.92 16.18 -7.41
C ASN A 14 -0.21 15.31 -7.98
N GLN A 15 -1.37 15.89 -8.28
CA GLN A 15 -2.47 15.17 -8.92
C GLN A 15 -2.08 14.65 -10.29
N LYS A 16 -1.44 15.48 -11.13
CA LYS A 16 -0.96 15.06 -12.46
C LYS A 16 0.07 13.93 -12.36
N TRP A 17 1.01 14.04 -11.42
CA TRP A 17 2.00 12.99 -11.20
C TRP A 17 1.36 11.69 -10.68
N ASN A 18 0.41 11.80 -9.74
CA ASN A 18 -0.33 10.66 -9.20
C ASN A 18 -1.15 9.94 -10.28
N SER A 19 -1.79 10.69 -11.18
CA SER A 19 -2.54 10.12 -12.30
C SER A 19 -1.63 9.38 -13.28
N ASN A 20 -0.47 9.93 -13.60
CA ASN A 20 0.52 9.29 -14.47
C ASN A 20 1.17 8.06 -13.81
N ASN A 21 1.25 8.02 -12.47
CA ASN A 21 1.87 6.95 -11.69
C ASN A 21 0.85 6.13 -10.90
N LYS A 22 -0.36 5.96 -11.44
CA LYS A 22 -1.50 5.37 -10.72
C LYS A 22 -1.19 3.99 -10.14
N GLU A 23 -0.51 3.13 -10.90
CA GLU A 23 -0.15 1.78 -10.45
C GLU A 23 0.83 1.78 -9.29
N LYS A 24 1.92 2.55 -9.41
CA LYS A 24 2.94 2.71 -8.36
C LYS A 24 2.31 3.29 -7.09
N MET A 25 1.44 4.29 -7.23
CA MET A 25 0.74 4.89 -6.11
C MET A 25 -0.25 3.94 -5.47
N ASN A 26 -0.97 3.13 -6.26
CA ASN A 26 -1.85 2.10 -5.74
C ASN A 26 -1.06 1.06 -4.93
N TYR A 27 0.09 0.61 -5.45
CA TYR A 27 0.99 -0.29 -4.73
C TYR A 27 1.45 0.31 -3.39
N ILE A 28 1.90 1.58 -3.38
CA ILE A 28 2.34 2.26 -2.16
C ILE A 28 1.20 2.39 -1.14
N ARG A 29 -0.01 2.76 -1.59
CA ARG A 29 -1.20 2.88 -0.74
C ARG A 29 -1.56 1.53 -0.12
N LYS A 30 -1.68 0.49 -0.93
CA LYS A 30 -1.95 -0.88 -0.46
C LYS A 30 -0.90 -1.37 0.54
N ARG A 31 0.38 -1.15 0.23
CA ARG A 31 1.49 -1.52 1.12
C ARG A 31 1.43 -0.80 2.47
N SER A 32 1.10 0.49 2.46
CA SER A 32 1.02 1.29 3.69
C SER A 32 -0.21 0.91 4.50
N ALA A 33 -1.35 0.69 3.84
CA ALA A 33 -2.58 0.21 4.47
C ALA A 33 -2.37 -1.17 5.14
N ALA A 34 -1.75 -2.12 4.45
CA ALA A 34 -1.47 -3.44 5.01
C ALA A 34 -0.57 -3.36 6.25
N ARG A 35 0.49 -2.54 6.22
CA ARG A 35 1.36 -2.31 7.39
C ARG A 35 0.64 -1.66 8.56
N GLY A 36 -0.29 -0.75 8.28
CA GLY A 36 -1.11 -0.10 9.29
C GLY A 36 -2.11 -1.09 9.90
N PHE A 37 -2.76 -1.89 9.05
CA PHE A 37 -3.74 -2.88 9.46
C PHE A 37 -3.15 -3.93 10.39
N VAL A 38 -1.97 -4.48 10.09
CA VAL A 38 -1.28 -5.47 10.95
C VAL A 38 -1.06 -4.96 12.38
N LYS A 39 -0.92 -3.64 12.59
CA LYS A 39 -0.73 -3.06 13.94
C LYS A 39 -2.03 -3.01 14.77
N VAL A 40 -3.18 -3.04 14.13
CA VAL A 40 -4.50 -2.93 14.76
C VAL A 40 -5.34 -4.21 14.61
N ALA A 41 -4.83 -5.19 13.87
CA ALA A 41 -5.48 -6.45 13.56
C ALA A 41 -5.64 -7.32 14.81
N THR A 42 -6.70 -8.13 14.82
CA THR A 42 -6.94 -9.14 15.87
C THR A 42 -6.08 -10.40 15.65
N THR A 43 -6.06 -11.30 16.62
CA THR A 43 -5.32 -12.57 16.49
C THR A 43 -5.83 -13.42 15.34
N GLU A 44 -7.14 -13.45 15.11
CA GLU A 44 -7.77 -14.17 14.00
C GLU A 44 -7.37 -13.57 12.65
N ASP A 45 -7.41 -12.24 12.52
CA ASP A 45 -6.97 -11.54 11.31
C ASP A 45 -5.51 -11.86 10.96
N LEU A 46 -4.64 -11.93 11.96
CA LEU A 46 -3.22 -12.25 11.76
C LEU A 46 -3.02 -13.68 11.25
N GLN A 47 -3.78 -14.65 11.77
CA GLN A 47 -3.73 -16.04 11.30
C GLN A 47 -4.22 -16.19 9.85
N GLU A 48 -5.27 -15.47 9.48
CA GLU A 48 -5.74 -15.43 8.09
C GLU A 48 -4.67 -14.80 7.18
N LEU A 49 -4.09 -13.67 7.60
CA LEU A 49 -3.03 -13.00 6.84
C LEU A 49 -1.79 -13.88 6.64
N GLU A 50 -1.38 -14.64 7.65
CA GLU A 50 -0.27 -15.60 7.53
C GLU A 50 -0.56 -16.67 6.46
N SER A 51 -1.78 -17.21 6.46
CA SER A 51 -2.21 -18.21 5.48
C SER A 51 -2.20 -17.64 4.06
N LEU A 52 -2.70 -16.42 3.87
CA LEU A 52 -2.68 -15.71 2.58
C LEU A 52 -1.25 -15.42 2.11
N ILE A 53 -0.34 -15.05 3.03
CA ILE A 53 1.07 -14.82 2.72
C ILE A 53 1.76 -16.11 2.28
N TYR A 54 1.48 -17.22 2.97
CA TYR A 54 2.03 -18.53 2.65
C TYR A 54 1.62 -18.97 1.24
N GLU A 55 0.33 -18.92 0.92
CA GLU A 55 -0.18 -19.25 -0.42
C GLU A 55 0.48 -18.38 -1.50
N ARG A 56 0.58 -17.06 -1.25
CA ARG A 56 1.18 -16.13 -2.21
C ARG A 56 2.67 -16.44 -2.47
N LYS A 57 3.44 -16.81 -1.44
CA LYS A 57 4.85 -17.21 -1.57
C LYS A 57 4.99 -18.47 -2.40
N ASN A 58 4.19 -19.49 -2.11
CA ASN A 58 4.18 -20.75 -2.87
C ASN A 58 3.85 -20.51 -4.35
N MET A 59 2.88 -19.63 -4.65
CA MET A 59 2.58 -19.26 -6.03
C MET A 59 3.73 -18.52 -6.74
N ILE A 60 4.59 -17.81 -6.00
CA ILE A 60 5.77 -17.15 -6.56
C ILE A 60 6.88 -18.16 -6.80
N GLU A 61 7.09 -19.08 -5.87
CA GLU A 61 8.10 -20.14 -5.97
C GLU A 61 7.79 -21.09 -7.12
N LYS A 62 6.54 -21.56 -7.24
CA LYS A 62 6.08 -22.39 -8.38
C LYS A 62 6.17 -21.71 -9.75
N LYS A 63 6.31 -20.38 -9.81
CA LYS A 63 6.50 -19.64 -11.06
C LYS A 63 7.98 -19.47 -11.43
N LYS A 64 8.89 -19.83 -10.54
CA LYS A 64 10.34 -19.79 -10.76
C LYS A 64 10.89 -21.12 -11.26
N GLU A 65 10.19 -22.21 -10.99
CA GLU A 65 10.38 -23.53 -11.60
C GLU A 65 9.78 -23.56 -13.02
#